data_AF-A0A1F8JHI1-F1
#
_entry.id   AF-A0A1F8JHI1-F1
#
_cell.length_a   1.000
_cell.length_b   1.000
_cell.length_c   1.000
_cell.angle_alpha   90.00
_cell.angle_beta   90.00
_cell.angle_gamma   90.00
#
_symmetry.space_group_name_H-M   'P 1'
#
loop_
_entity.id
_entity.type
_entity.pdbx_description
1 polymer ?
#
loop_
_entity_poly.entity_id
_entity_poly.type
_entity_poly.pdbx_seq_one_letter_code
_entity_poly.pdbx_strand_id
1 'polypeptide(L)'
;MLNMPTRIVTQYSKQFKIEAVKKVLLRRYGTSITSVAHSLDIKVSTLHGWIKAMKRKDLIEDAPTSGGSIEKSPYQWSAKKRFDSILEASKILQKEDLAEYCRKKGIFPHHLEKWKAEFIESFGKGRSDDLIETKKLKNELKNLSFELQRKEKALAETAALLVLKKKATNL
;
A
#
# COMPACT_ATOMS: atom_id res chain seq x y z
N MET A 1 -7.58 -23.71 39.53
CA MET A 1 -7.67 -22.40 38.84
C MET A 1 -6.57 -22.36 37.78
N LEU A 2 -6.93 -22.40 36.49
CA LEU A 2 -5.98 -22.40 35.38
C LEU A 2 -5.49 -20.96 35.13
N ASN A 3 -4.19 -20.74 35.33
CA ASN A 3 -3.55 -19.46 35.09
C ASN A 3 -3.43 -19.24 33.57
N MET A 4 -4.18 -18.28 33.02
CA MET A 4 -4.13 -17.92 31.61
C MET A 4 -2.86 -17.11 31.32
N PRO A 5 -2.06 -17.42 30.28
CA PRO A 5 -0.88 -16.65 29.96
C PRO A 5 -1.27 -15.25 29.48
N THR A 6 -0.88 -14.25 30.27
CA THR A 6 -1.01 -12.83 29.93
C THR A 6 -0.17 -12.53 28.68
N ARG A 7 -0.83 -12.00 27.65
CA ARG A 7 -0.19 -11.59 26.39
C ARG A 7 0.66 -10.34 26.67
N ILE A 8 1.97 -10.51 26.86
CA ILE A 8 2.91 -9.39 26.99
C ILE A 8 2.88 -8.61 25.67
N VAL A 9 2.30 -7.42 25.70
CA VAL A 9 2.36 -6.48 24.58
C VAL A 9 3.70 -5.77 24.67
N THR A 10 4.66 -6.20 23.86
CA THR A 10 5.96 -5.52 23.76
C THR A 10 5.75 -4.11 23.20
N GLN A 11 5.79 -3.10 24.06
CA GLN A 11 5.58 -1.71 23.68
C GLN A 11 6.93 -1.07 23.34
N TYR A 12 7.19 -0.90 22.05
CA TYR A 12 8.41 -0.24 21.55
C TYR A 12 8.25 1.28 21.54
N SER A 13 9.27 2.01 21.97
CA SER A 13 9.28 3.48 21.97
C SER A 13 9.21 4.04 20.54
N LYS A 14 8.66 5.24 20.37
CA LYS A 14 8.54 5.90 19.05
C LYS A 14 9.92 6.07 18.39
N GLN A 15 10.93 6.49 19.16
CA GLN A 15 12.30 6.68 18.68
C GLN A 15 12.92 5.39 18.15
N PHE A 16 12.77 4.30 18.89
CA PHE A 16 13.30 2.99 18.48
C PHE A 16 12.65 2.50 17.17
N LYS A 17 11.35 2.70 17.00
CA LYS A 17 10.65 2.37 15.74
C LYS A 17 11.22 3.16 14.55
N ILE A 18 11.48 4.45 14.75
CA ILE A 18 12.05 5.33 13.71
C ILE A 18 13.45 4.88 13.34
N GLU A 19 14.31 4.59 14.31
CA GLU A 19 15.69 4.12 14.07
C GLU A 19 15.72 2.76 13.38
N ALA A 20 14.88 1.82 13.80
CA ALA A 20 14.76 0.52 13.17
C ALA A 20 14.36 0.65 11.68
N VAL A 21 13.39 1.51 11.37
CA VAL A 21 12.98 1.77 9.98
C VAL A 21 14.08 2.49 9.19
N LYS A 22 14.76 3.49 9.77
CA LYS A 22 15.90 4.18 9.13
C LYS A 22 17.01 3.19 8.76
N LYS A 23 17.36 2.27 9.67
CA LYS A 23 18.36 1.22 9.44
C LYS A 23 17.98 0.29 8.28
N VAL A 24 16.68 0.03 8.09
CA VAL A 24 16.18 -0.73 6.93
C VAL A 24 16.27 0.06 5.63
N LEU A 25 15.97 1.35 5.66
CA LEU A 25 15.93 2.22 4.47
C LEU A 25 17.33 2.63 3.99
N LEU A 26 18.28 2.83 4.91
CA LEU A 26 19.67 3.22 4.65
C LEU A 26 20.60 2.03 4.42
N ARG A 27 20.02 0.87 4.14
CA ARG A 27 20.71 -0.41 4.09
C ARG A 27 21.52 -0.55 2.79
N ARG A 28 22.79 -1.00 2.88
CA ARG A 28 23.63 -1.29 1.70
C ARG A 28 23.04 -2.44 0.88
N TYR A 29 23.22 -2.40 -0.44
CA TYR A 29 22.81 -3.47 -1.34
C TYR A 29 23.32 -4.84 -0.84
N GLY A 30 22.42 -5.80 -0.66
CA GLY A 30 22.74 -7.18 -0.23
C GLY A 30 22.32 -7.54 1.19
N THR A 31 22.07 -6.59 2.10
CA THR A 31 21.40 -6.94 3.37
C THR A 31 19.90 -7.09 3.13
N SER A 32 19.19 -7.89 3.93
CA SER A 32 17.74 -8.12 3.82
C SER A 32 16.99 -7.51 5.00
N ILE A 33 15.68 -7.28 4.84
CA ILE A 33 14.82 -6.80 5.95
C ILE A 33 14.81 -7.82 7.10
N THR A 34 14.88 -9.11 6.77
CA THR A 34 14.95 -10.21 7.74
C THR A 34 16.23 -10.14 8.57
N SER A 35 17.39 -9.87 7.95
CA SER A 35 18.67 -9.71 8.65
C SER A 35 18.63 -8.54 9.64
N VAL A 36 18.03 -7.41 9.24
CA VAL A 36 17.87 -6.25 10.14
C VAL A 36 16.94 -6.57 11.31
N ALA A 37 15.84 -7.28 11.06
CA ALA A 37 14.91 -7.71 12.11
C ALA A 37 15.57 -8.62 13.14
N HIS A 38 16.36 -9.62 12.69
CA HIS A 38 17.13 -10.48 13.58
C HIS A 38 18.18 -9.70 14.37
N SER A 39 18.86 -8.72 13.76
CA SER A 39 19.86 -7.89 14.45
C SER A 39 19.29 -7.02 15.57
N LEU A 40 17.98 -6.74 15.53
CA LEU A 40 17.27 -5.92 16.51
C LEU A 40 16.42 -6.75 17.47
N ASP A 41 16.43 -8.08 17.31
CA ASP A 41 15.57 -9.05 18.02
C ASP A 41 14.07 -8.72 17.92
N ILE A 42 13.62 -8.38 16.71
CA ILE A 42 12.21 -8.03 16.45
C ILE A 42 11.64 -8.99 15.41
N LYS A 43 10.37 -9.36 15.57
CA LYS A 43 9.62 -10.07 14.53
C LYS A 43 9.62 -9.28 13.22
N VAL A 44 9.93 -9.98 12.12
CA VAL A 44 9.93 -9.42 10.76
C VAL A 44 8.60 -8.75 10.41
N SER A 45 7.47 -9.34 10.82
CA SER A 45 6.12 -8.78 10.63
C SER A 45 5.92 -7.43 11.32
N THR A 46 6.47 -7.26 12.53
CA THR A 46 6.44 -6.00 13.29
C THR A 46 7.22 -4.91 12.56
N LEU A 47 8.42 -5.23 12.06
CA LEU A 47 9.26 -4.30 11.30
C LEU A 47 8.59 -3.87 9.99
N HIS A 48 7.95 -4.81 9.26
CA HIS A 48 7.13 -4.47 8.10
C HIS A 48 5.94 -3.57 8.44
N GLY A 49 5.29 -3.82 9.58
CA GLY A 49 4.22 -2.97 10.10
C GLY A 49 4.67 -1.53 10.30
N TRP A 50 5.85 -1.32 10.90
CA TRP A 50 6.41 0.02 11.12
C TRP A 50 6.85 0.70 9.82
N ILE A 51 7.44 -0.03 8.88
CA ILE A 51 7.76 0.51 7.54
C ILE A 51 6.50 1.00 6.84
N LYS A 52 5.40 0.22 6.89
CA LYS A 52 4.12 0.59 6.29
C LYS A 52 3.49 1.81 6.97
N ALA A 53 3.49 1.84 8.31
CA ALA A 53 2.94 2.94 9.07
C ALA A 53 3.76 4.24 8.88
N MET A 54 5.08 4.14 8.69
CA MET A 54 5.93 5.29 8.37
C MET A 54 5.67 5.82 6.95
N LYS A 55 5.41 4.94 5.96
CA LYS A 55 4.95 5.35 4.62
C LYS A 55 3.61 6.09 4.64
N ARG A 56 2.71 5.73 5.56
CA ARG A 56 1.42 6.39 5.76
C ARG A 56 1.50 7.66 6.62
N LYS A 57 2.68 8.01 7.12
CA LYS A 57 2.95 9.11 8.07
C LYS A 57 2.33 8.96 9.46
N ASP A 58 1.68 7.84 9.78
CA ASP A 58 1.06 7.55 11.09
C ASP A 58 2.05 7.60 12.28
N LEU A 59 3.37 7.52 12.05
CA LEU A 59 4.41 7.60 13.08
C LEU A 59 5.11 8.97 13.18
N ILE A 60 4.81 9.89 12.25
CA ILE A 60 5.50 11.18 12.08
C ILE A 60 4.45 12.31 12.14
N GLU A 61 3.51 12.26 13.09
CA GLU A 61 2.60 13.39 13.30
C GLU A 61 3.28 14.57 14.03
N ASP A 62 4.40 14.35 14.75
CA ASP A 62 5.00 15.36 15.63
C ASP A 62 6.45 15.78 15.30
N ALA A 63 6.96 15.50 14.09
CA ALA A 63 8.29 15.99 13.70
C ALA A 63 8.17 17.30 12.90
N PRO A 64 8.81 18.41 13.32
CA PRO A 64 8.90 19.59 12.49
C PRO A 64 9.58 19.18 11.18
N THR A 65 8.88 19.37 10.07
CA THR A 65 9.35 18.98 8.75
C THR A 65 10.48 19.93 8.32
N SER A 66 11.67 19.74 8.87
CA SER A 66 12.93 20.27 8.31
C SER A 66 13.66 19.11 7.64
N GLY A 67 13.14 18.71 6.49
CA GLY A 67 13.76 17.72 5.62
C GLY A 67 13.11 17.88 4.27
N GLY A 68 13.88 18.42 3.32
CA GLY A 68 13.41 18.84 2.00
C GLY A 68 12.38 17.88 1.44
N SER A 69 11.22 18.41 1.09
CA SER A 69 10.20 17.68 0.38
C SER A 69 10.85 17.04 -0.84
N ILE A 70 11.04 15.72 -0.79
CA ILE A 70 11.20 14.95 -2.03
C ILE A 70 10.01 15.38 -2.86
N GLU A 71 10.28 16.12 -3.93
CA GLU A 71 9.25 16.68 -4.80
C GLU A 71 8.38 15.52 -5.23
N LYS A 72 7.19 15.43 -4.63
CA LYS A 72 6.26 14.35 -4.94
C LYS A 72 6.03 14.47 -6.43
N SER A 73 6.42 13.44 -7.18
CA SER A 73 6.14 13.34 -8.61
C SER A 73 4.67 13.75 -8.85
N PRO A 74 4.33 14.46 -9.93
CA PRO A 74 2.95 14.90 -10.21
C PRO A 74 1.91 13.78 -10.05
N TYR A 75 2.31 12.52 -10.33
CA TYR A 75 1.49 11.32 -10.13
C TYR A 75 1.16 10.99 -8.67
N GLN A 76 1.99 11.39 -7.71
CA GLN A 76 1.79 11.15 -6.27
C GLN A 76 1.03 12.29 -5.58
N TRP A 77 0.54 13.28 -6.32
CA TRP A 77 -0.24 14.39 -5.75
C TRP A 77 -1.64 13.91 -5.36
N SER A 78 -2.12 14.40 -4.21
CA SER A 78 -3.50 14.14 -3.77
C SER A 78 -4.51 14.82 -4.70
N ALA A 79 -5.72 14.27 -4.80
CA ALA A 79 -6.79 14.83 -5.63
C ALA A 79 -7.08 16.30 -5.28
N LYS A 80 -7.10 16.65 -3.98
CA LYS A 80 -7.23 18.04 -3.52
C LYS A 80 -6.13 18.94 -4.09
N LYS A 81 -4.86 18.54 -3.98
CA LYS A 81 -3.74 19.34 -4.48
C LYS A 81 -3.79 19.52 -6.00
N ARG A 82 -4.17 18.46 -6.74
CA ARG A 82 -4.38 18.55 -8.20
C ARG A 82 -5.48 19.55 -8.53
N PHE A 83 -6.61 19.48 -7.84
CA PHE A 83 -7.73 20.40 -8.02
C PHE A 83 -7.35 21.86 -7.73
N ASP A 84 -6.72 22.13 -6.58
CA ASP A 84 -6.25 23.47 -6.21
C ASP A 84 -5.31 24.03 -7.30
N SER A 85 -4.46 23.18 -7.87
CA SER A 85 -3.53 23.57 -8.93
C SER A 85 -4.22 23.87 -10.26
N ILE A 86 -5.30 23.15 -10.60
CA ILE A 86 -6.13 23.43 -11.78
C ILE A 86 -6.87 24.77 -11.58
N LEU A 87 -7.38 25.02 -10.37
CA LEU A 87 -8.07 26.27 -10.04
C LEU A 87 -7.13 27.47 -10.11
N GLU A 88 -5.92 27.35 -9.53
CA GLU A 88 -4.87 28.36 -9.65
C GLU A 88 -4.50 28.61 -11.11
N ALA A 89 -4.28 27.54 -11.88
CA ALA A 89 -3.96 27.63 -13.30
C ALA A 89 -5.09 28.29 -14.13
N SER A 90 -6.36 28.05 -13.80
CA SER A 90 -7.49 28.64 -14.52
C SER A 90 -7.61 30.16 -14.35
N LYS A 91 -6.99 30.73 -13.31
CA LYS A 91 -6.99 32.18 -13.07
C LYS A 91 -5.94 32.90 -13.92
N ILE A 92 -5.01 32.16 -14.54
CA ILE A 92 -3.93 32.71 -15.35
C ILE A 92 -4.40 32.75 -16.81
N LEU A 93 -4.52 33.96 -17.38
CA LEU A 93 -4.98 34.15 -18.76
C LEU A 93 -3.85 34.05 -19.80
N GLN A 94 -2.61 34.41 -19.43
CA GLN A 94 -1.46 34.42 -20.33
C GLN A 94 -0.75 33.05 -20.34
N LYS A 95 -0.29 32.63 -21.53
CA LYS A 95 0.33 31.30 -21.71
C LYS A 95 1.72 31.23 -21.08
N GLU A 96 2.46 32.33 -21.13
CA GLU A 96 3.81 32.49 -20.60
C GLU A 96 3.79 32.36 -19.07
N ASP A 97 2.86 33.06 -18.43
CA ASP A 97 2.64 33.02 -16.99
C ASP A 97 2.20 31.62 -16.52
N LEU A 98 1.41 30.92 -17.34
CA LEU A 98 0.98 29.55 -17.05
C LEU A 98 2.16 28.57 -17.11
N ALA A 99 3.06 28.74 -18.10
CA ALA A 99 4.26 27.94 -18.22
C ALA A 99 5.22 28.17 -17.05
N GLU A 100 5.38 29.42 -16.61
CA GLU A 100 6.18 29.77 -15.43
C GLU A 100 5.58 29.17 -14.15
N TYR A 101 4.26 29.27 -13.97
CA TYR A 101 3.55 28.62 -12.88
C TYR A 101 3.78 27.10 -12.85
N CYS A 102 3.67 26.44 -14.01
CA CYS A 102 3.92 25.01 -14.14
C CYS A 102 5.35 24.64 -13.70
N ARG A 103 6.36 25.40 -14.14
CA ARG A 103 7.76 25.23 -13.73
C ARG A 103 7.94 25.39 -12.23
N LYS A 104 7.37 26.44 -11.63
CA LYS A 104 7.44 26.68 -10.16
C LYS A 104 6.82 25.55 -9.35
N LYS A 105 5.77 24.91 -9.87
CA LYS A 105 5.04 23.83 -9.19
C LYS A 105 5.58 22.44 -9.54
N GLY A 106 6.57 22.32 -10.43
CA GLY A 106 7.12 21.03 -10.88
C GLY A 106 6.13 20.20 -11.71
N ILE A 107 5.22 20.85 -12.42
CA ILE A 107 4.20 20.23 -13.27
C ILE A 107 4.31 20.74 -14.71
N PHE A 108 3.56 20.13 -15.63
CA PHE A 108 3.55 20.53 -17.04
C PHE A 108 2.10 20.82 -17.47
N PRO A 109 1.87 21.63 -18.50
CA PRO A 109 0.53 21.96 -18.97
C PRO A 109 -0.34 20.72 -19.25
N HIS A 110 0.23 19.69 -19.89
CA HIS A 110 -0.49 18.45 -20.17
C HIS A 110 -0.98 17.72 -18.90
N HIS A 111 -0.31 17.90 -17.75
CA HIS A 111 -0.77 17.33 -16.49
C HIS A 111 -2.07 18.00 -16.02
N LEU A 112 -2.17 19.33 -16.16
CA LEU A 112 -3.36 20.09 -15.79
C LEU A 112 -4.55 19.71 -16.68
N GLU A 113 -4.31 19.60 -17.99
CA GLU A 113 -5.33 19.17 -18.96
C GLU A 113 -5.81 17.75 -18.66
N LYS A 114 -4.87 16.83 -18.43
CA LYS A 114 -5.19 15.44 -18.06
C LYS A 114 -6.01 15.37 -16.79
N TRP A 115 -5.60 16.05 -15.72
CA TRP A 115 -6.36 16.03 -14.48
C TRP A 115 -7.74 16.67 -14.64
N LYS A 116 -7.86 17.74 -15.42
CA LYS A 116 -9.17 18.34 -15.73
C LYS A 116 -10.08 17.34 -16.44
N ALA A 117 -9.56 16.60 -17.42
CA ALA A 117 -10.31 15.55 -18.12
C ALA A 117 -10.71 14.41 -17.17
N GLU A 118 -9.78 13.91 -16.34
CA GLU A 118 -10.05 12.89 -15.33
C GLU A 118 -11.14 13.32 -14.34
N PHE A 119 -11.13 14.59 -13.91
CA PHE A 119 -12.18 15.14 -13.04
C PHE A 119 -13.54 15.10 -13.73
N ILE A 120 -13.64 15.59 -14.97
CA ILE A 120 -14.90 15.61 -15.73
C ILE A 120 -15.40 14.18 -15.98
N GLU A 121 -14.51 13.27 -16.39
CA GLU A 121 -14.83 11.86 -16.62
C GLU A 121 -15.31 11.18 -15.34
N SER A 122 -14.69 11.48 -14.20
CA SER A 122 -15.10 10.94 -12.89
C SER A 122 -16.51 11.37 -12.46
N PHE A 123 -17.03 12.48 -12.96
CA PHE A 123 -18.43 12.88 -12.75
C PHE A 123 -19.37 12.32 -13.82
N GLY A 124 -18.86 12.06 -15.03
CA GLY A 124 -19.63 11.56 -16.18
C GLY A 124 -19.83 10.03 -16.18
N LYS A 125 -18.86 9.25 -15.67
CA LYS A 125 -19.08 7.83 -15.37
C LYS A 125 -19.98 7.73 -14.16
N GLY A 126 -21.23 7.33 -14.37
CA GLY A 126 -22.18 7.12 -13.29
C GLY A 126 -21.55 6.23 -12.22
N ARG A 127 -21.25 6.80 -11.05
CA ARG A 127 -20.68 6.10 -9.88
C ARG A 127 -21.42 4.79 -9.53
N SER A 128 -22.65 4.64 -10.00
CA SER A 128 -23.45 3.41 -9.91
C SER A 128 -22.84 2.23 -10.65
N ASP A 129 -22.29 2.40 -11.84
CA ASP A 129 -21.85 1.27 -12.68
C ASP A 129 -20.56 0.64 -12.12
N ASP A 130 -19.57 1.48 -11.78
CA ASP A 130 -18.35 1.04 -11.09
C ASP A 130 -18.66 0.37 -9.73
N LEU A 131 -19.64 0.87 -8.98
CA LEU A 131 -20.06 0.25 -7.70
C LEU A 131 -20.74 -1.11 -7.91
N ILE A 132 -21.49 -1.27 -8.99
CA ILE A 132 -22.15 -2.54 -9.34
C ILE A 132 -21.10 -3.54 -9.83
N GLU A 133 -20.20 -3.12 -10.72
CA GLU A 133 -19.14 -3.95 -11.26
C GLU A 133 -18.16 -4.40 -10.17
N THR A 134 -17.74 -3.50 -9.28
CA THR A 134 -16.88 -3.86 -8.14
C THR A 134 -17.56 -4.84 -7.17
N LYS A 135 -18.89 -4.76 -6.98
CA LYS A 135 -19.64 -5.74 -6.20
C LYS A 135 -19.73 -7.09 -6.91
N LYS A 136 -19.98 -7.11 -8.22
CA LYS A 136 -19.99 -8.34 -9.03
C LYS A 136 -18.64 -9.05 -8.97
N LEU A 137 -17.56 -8.33 -9.24
CA LEU A 137 -16.18 -8.85 -9.19
C LEU A 137 -15.82 -9.41 -7.81
N LYS A 138 -16.24 -8.74 -6.72
CA LYS A 138 -16.02 -9.26 -5.35
C LYS A 138 -16.76 -10.57 -5.09
N ASN A 139 -17.99 -10.68 -5.57
CA ASN A 139 -18.78 -11.91 -5.42
C ASN A 139 -18.18 -13.05 -6.25
N GLU A 140 -17.76 -12.77 -7.48
CA GLU A 140 -17.07 -13.75 -8.34
C GLU A 140 -15.78 -14.25 -7.70
N LEU A 141 -14.94 -13.35 -7.19
CA LEU A 141 -13.72 -13.73 -6.46
C LEU A 141 -14.03 -14.62 -5.25
N LYS A 142 -15.08 -14.30 -4.49
CA LYS A 142 -15.50 -15.12 -3.35
C LYS A 142 -15.95 -16.51 -3.80
N ASN A 143 -16.80 -16.59 -4.82
CA ASN A 143 -17.30 -17.86 -5.35
C ASN A 143 -16.16 -18.73 -5.90
N LEU A 144 -15.28 -18.13 -6.71
CA LEU A 144 -14.09 -18.80 -7.23
C LEU A 144 -13.18 -19.31 -6.10
N SER A 145 -12.96 -18.50 -5.06
CA SER A 145 -12.14 -18.93 -3.92
C SER A 145 -12.75 -20.15 -3.20
N PHE A 146 -14.07 -20.20 -3.05
CA PHE A 146 -14.75 -21.31 -2.40
C PHE A 146 -14.70 -22.58 -3.26
N GLU A 147 -14.93 -22.45 -4.57
CA GLU A 147 -14.81 -23.58 -5.50
C GLU A 147 -13.38 -24.13 -5.52
N LEU A 148 -12.38 -23.26 -5.51
CA LEU A 148 -10.98 -23.64 -5.48
C LEU A 148 -10.66 -24.41 -4.20
N GLN A 149 -11.06 -23.91 -3.03
CA GLN A 149 -10.87 -24.62 -1.76
C GLN A 149 -11.55 -26.00 -1.74
N ARG A 150 -12.78 -26.10 -2.29
CA ARG A 150 -13.48 -27.39 -2.38
C ARG A 150 -12.75 -28.37 -3.28
N LYS A 151 -12.24 -27.90 -4.43
CA LYS A 151 -11.47 -28.73 -5.37
C LYS A 151 -10.13 -29.17 -4.77
N GLU A 152 -9.42 -28.27 -4.09
CA GLU A 152 -8.18 -28.61 -3.37
C GLU A 152 -8.41 -29.64 -2.27
N LYS A 153 -9.51 -29.53 -1.52
CA LYS A 153 -9.87 -30.51 -0.48
C LYS A 153 -10.12 -31.90 -1.08
N ALA A 154 -10.92 -31.99 -2.14
CA ALA A 154 -11.16 -33.25 -2.84
C ALA A 154 -9.86 -33.84 -3.43
N LEU A 155 -9.00 -32.99 -3.99
CA LEU A 155 -7.69 -33.40 -4.50
C LEU A 155 -6.77 -33.91 -3.37
N ALA A 156 -6.78 -33.28 -2.21
CA ALA A 156 -6.03 -33.75 -1.04
C ALA A 156 -6.55 -35.09 -0.51
N GLU A 157 -7.87 -35.27 -0.44
CA GLU A 157 -8.50 -36.53 -0.01
C GLU A 157 -8.16 -37.68 -0.97
N THR A 158 -8.25 -37.46 -2.28
CA THR A 158 -7.85 -38.47 -3.28
C THR A 158 -6.36 -38.79 -3.21
N ALA A 159 -5.49 -37.79 -3.04
CA ALA A 159 -4.06 -38.02 -2.83
C ALA A 159 -3.79 -38.86 -1.56
N ALA A 160 -4.49 -38.58 -0.46
CA ALA A 160 -4.37 -39.36 0.77
C ALA A 160 -4.79 -40.83 0.58
N LEU A 161 -5.90 -41.08 -0.13
CA LEU A 161 -6.36 -42.44 -0.46
C LEU A 161 -5.34 -43.20 -1.33
N LEU A 162 -4.76 -42.54 -2.33
CA LEU A 162 -3.72 -43.13 -3.18
C LEU A 162 -2.47 -43.49 -2.37
N VAL A 163 -2.05 -42.62 -1.45
CA VAL A 163 -0.91 -42.89 -0.55
C VAL A 163 -1.19 -44.08 0.36
N LEU A 164 -2.40 -44.17 0.95
CA LEU A 164 -2.79 -45.30 1.80
C LEU A 164 -2.82 -46.62 1.02
N LYS A 165 -3.42 -46.63 -0.19
CA LYS A 165 -3.44 -47.81 -1.06
C LYS A 165 -2.03 -48.27 -1.43
N LYS A 166 -1.13 -47.33 -1.73
CA LYS A 166 0.29 -47.63 -1.99
C LYS A 166 0.94 -48.27 -0.76
N LYS A 167 0.76 -47.72 0.44
CA LYS A 167 1.33 -48.33 1.67
C LYS A 167 0.81 -49.74 1.92
N ALA A 168 -0.49 -49.97 1.74
CA ALA A 168 -1.10 -51.29 1.93
C ALA A 168 -0.67 -52.36 0.91
N THR A 169 -0.18 -51.95 -0.27
CA THR A 169 0.33 -52.87 -1.32
C THR A 169 1.83 -53.09 -1.25
N ASN A 170 2.57 -52.28 -0.49
CA ASN A 170 4.02 -52.45 -0.25
C ASN A 170 4.31 -53.09 1.13
N LEU A 171 3.27 -53.46 1.87
CA LEU A 171 3.31 -54.34 3.04
C LEU A 171 2.98 -55.77 2.59
#